data_AF-A0A2H0RK38-F1
#
_entry.id   AF-A0A2H0RK38-F1
#
_cell.length_a   1.000
_cell.length_b   1.000
_cell.length_c   1.000
_cell.angle_alpha   90.00
_cell.angle_beta   90.00
_cell.angle_gamma   90.00
#
_symmetry.space_group_name_H-M   'P 1'
#
loop_
_entity.id
_entity.type
_entity.pdbx_description
1 polymer ?
#
loop_
_entity_poly.entity_id
_entity_poly.type
_entity_poly.pdbx_seq_one_letter_code
_entity_poly.pdbx_strand_id
1 'polypeptide(L)'
;MIIKMKNLAFVDGQNLHLGTTENGWKIDYKKFRIYLKEKYGITEAYYFFGYVSEKEQDLYNNLQKAGFIIIFKEHNRELIAKKKGNVDTDIVLEVMKALIENKDDFQKIVLISGDGDYKKLVDYLINKNRFKKILFPNNKASSLYKNLGSEYYDYLDNIKSYIEYKNGHQKEKGS
;
A
#
# COMPACT_ATOMS: atom_id res chain seq x y z
N MET A 1 -0.30 30.77 4.36
CA MET A 1 -0.65 29.50 3.69
C MET A 1 -0.31 28.34 4.61
N ILE A 2 -1.29 27.54 5.04
CA ILE A 2 -0.97 26.25 5.69
C ILE A 2 -0.45 25.34 4.57
N ILE A 3 0.83 24.99 4.59
CA ILE A 3 1.38 23.98 3.69
C ILE A 3 0.69 22.67 4.09
N LYS A 4 -0.32 22.28 3.32
CA LYS A 4 -0.97 20.98 3.48
C LYS A 4 0.10 19.92 3.21
N MET A 5 0.40 19.07 4.20
CA MET A 5 1.40 18.01 4.02
C MET A 5 1.04 17.19 2.79
N LYS A 6 1.98 17.06 1.86
CA LYS A 6 1.84 16.26 0.63
C LYS A 6 2.79 15.08 0.73
N ASN A 7 2.27 13.91 1.04
CA ASN A 7 3.04 12.67 1.11
C ASN A 7 2.55 11.69 0.05
N LEU A 8 3.42 10.76 -0.35
CA LEU A 8 3.11 9.70 -1.30
C LEU A 8 3.02 8.37 -0.58
N ALA A 9 2.11 7.50 -1.02
CA ALA A 9 2.03 6.13 -0.55
C ALA A 9 2.33 5.15 -1.69
N PHE A 10 3.13 4.12 -1.39
CA PHE A 10 3.42 3.01 -2.31
C PHE A 10 2.94 1.73 -1.64
N VAL A 11 2.04 1.02 -2.31
CA VAL A 11 1.36 -0.16 -1.78
C VAL A 11 1.79 -1.38 -2.58
N ASP A 12 2.43 -2.32 -1.91
CA ASP A 12 2.61 -3.68 -2.41
C ASP A 12 1.27 -4.41 -2.27
N GLY A 13 0.54 -4.53 -3.38
CA GLY A 13 -0.79 -5.10 -3.40
C GLY A 13 -0.83 -6.57 -2.99
N GLN A 14 0.22 -7.33 -3.35
CA GLN A 14 0.31 -8.73 -3.01
C GLN A 14 0.57 -8.91 -1.51
N ASN A 15 1.52 -8.16 -0.95
CA ASN A 15 1.82 -8.24 0.48
C ASN A 15 0.65 -7.76 1.33
N LEU A 16 -0.03 -6.68 0.91
CA LEU A 16 -1.25 -6.20 1.57
C LEU A 16 -2.39 -7.22 1.54
N HIS A 17 -2.64 -7.83 0.38
CA HIS A 17 -3.71 -8.82 0.21
C HIS A 17 -3.45 -10.08 1.03
N LEU A 18 -2.26 -10.67 0.92
CA LEU A 18 -1.91 -11.87 1.69
C LEU A 18 -1.90 -11.58 3.18
N GLY A 19 -1.33 -10.44 3.58
CA GLY A 19 -1.17 -10.12 5.00
C GLY A 19 -2.50 -9.91 5.73
N THR A 20 -3.53 -9.40 5.05
CA THR A 20 -4.87 -9.21 5.65
C THR A 20 -5.77 -10.44 5.52
N THR A 21 -5.72 -11.14 4.39
CA THR A 21 -6.56 -12.34 4.19
C THR A 21 -6.12 -13.53 5.03
N GLU A 22 -4.82 -13.70 5.29
CA GLU A 22 -4.32 -14.67 6.28
C GLU A 22 -4.86 -14.42 7.69
N ASN A 23 -5.15 -13.16 8.02
CA ASN A 23 -5.73 -12.75 9.31
C ASN A 23 -7.27 -12.72 9.27
N GLY A 24 -7.89 -13.28 8.23
CA GLY A 24 -9.34 -13.48 8.12
C GLY A 24 -10.16 -12.22 7.87
N TRP A 25 -9.55 -11.14 7.36
CA TRP A 25 -10.27 -9.90 7.07
C TRP A 25 -9.90 -9.30 5.72
N LYS A 26 -10.77 -8.40 5.23
CA LYS A 26 -10.61 -7.73 3.93
C LYS A 26 -10.65 -6.22 4.13
N ILE A 27 -9.73 -5.52 3.46
CA ILE A 27 -9.65 -4.06 3.49
C ILE A 27 -10.76 -3.44 2.66
N ASP A 28 -11.51 -2.51 3.26
CA ASP A 28 -12.30 -1.51 2.58
C ASP A 28 -11.35 -0.41 2.07
N TYR A 29 -11.03 -0.47 0.77
CA TYR A 29 -10.06 0.44 0.16
C TYR A 29 -10.49 1.92 0.20
N LYS A 30 -11.80 2.20 0.25
CA LYS A 30 -12.28 3.58 0.39
C LYS A 30 -11.93 4.12 1.77
N LYS A 31 -12.23 3.36 2.83
CA LYS A 31 -11.87 3.75 4.20
C LYS A 31 -10.36 3.79 4.39
N PHE A 32 -9.64 2.84 3.80
CA PHE A 32 -8.19 2.83 3.86
C PHE A 32 -7.58 4.08 3.19
N ARG A 33 -8.07 4.49 2.02
CA ARG A 33 -7.61 5.72 1.36
C ARG A 33 -7.88 6.96 2.22
N ILE A 34 -9.06 7.04 2.85
CA ILE A 34 -9.41 8.12 3.79
C ILE A 34 -8.42 8.15 4.95
N TYR A 35 -8.16 6.99 5.57
CA TYR A 35 -7.18 6.87 6.65
C TYR A 35 -5.79 7.39 6.23
N LEU A 36 -5.28 6.94 5.07
CA LEU A 36 -3.98 7.39 4.56
C LEU A 36 -3.94 8.91 4.37
N LYS A 37 -5.02 9.48 3.81
CA LYS A 37 -5.14 10.94 3.59
C LYS A 37 -5.15 11.72 4.90
N GLU A 38 -5.96 11.29 5.87
CA GLU A 38 -6.17 12.02 7.12
C GLU A 38 -5.01 11.86 8.10
N LYS A 39 -4.52 10.63 8.28
CA LYS A 39 -3.47 10.32 9.25
C LYS A 39 -2.08 10.74 8.78
N TYR A 40 -1.78 10.51 7.49
CA TYR A 40 -0.43 10.69 6.95
C TYR A 40 -0.34 11.76 5.86
N GLY A 41 -1.43 12.47 5.52
CA GLY A 41 -1.38 13.50 4.48
C GLY A 41 -1.09 12.93 3.09
N ILE A 42 -1.52 11.69 2.80
CA ILE A 42 -1.28 11.06 1.50
C ILE A 42 -2.14 11.72 0.41
N THR A 43 -1.49 12.42 -0.51
CA THR A 43 -2.13 13.04 -1.68
C THR A 43 -2.29 12.05 -2.82
N GLU A 44 -1.31 11.19 -3.03
CA GLU A 44 -1.31 10.15 -4.07
C GLU A 44 -0.90 8.81 -3.47
N ALA A 45 -1.61 7.75 -3.86
CA ALA A 45 -1.37 6.39 -3.39
C ALA A 45 -1.26 5.46 -4.58
N TYR A 46 -0.04 4.98 -4.84
CA TYR A 46 0.31 4.06 -5.92
C TYR A 46 0.14 2.63 -5.45
N TYR A 47 -0.68 1.86 -6.16
CA TYR A 47 -0.99 0.47 -5.83
C TYR A 47 -0.42 -0.45 -6.91
N PHE A 48 0.50 -1.32 -6.53
CA PHE A 48 1.24 -2.17 -7.46
C PHE A 48 0.63 -3.56 -7.53
N PHE A 49 0.37 -4.02 -8.75
CA PHE A 49 -0.10 -5.37 -9.05
C PHE A 49 0.95 -6.18 -9.79
N GLY A 50 1.18 -7.40 -9.28
CA GLY A 50 2.09 -8.37 -9.89
C GLY A 50 1.54 -9.12 -11.09
N TYR A 51 0.24 -8.98 -11.39
CA TYR A 51 -0.42 -9.55 -12.57
C TYR A 51 -1.75 -8.84 -12.83
N VAL A 52 -2.26 -8.99 -14.05
CA VAL A 52 -3.64 -8.58 -14.41
C VAL A 52 -4.48 -9.84 -14.57
N SER A 53 -5.65 -9.87 -13.96
CA SER A 53 -6.61 -10.98 -14.10
C SER A 53 -8.02 -10.43 -14.27
N GLU A 54 -8.78 -10.98 -15.23
CA GLU A 54 -10.20 -10.65 -15.42
C GLU A 54 -11.02 -10.94 -14.14
N LYS A 55 -10.60 -11.91 -13.32
CA LYS A 55 -11.24 -12.25 -12.05
C LYS A 55 -11.10 -11.16 -10.99
N GLU A 56 -10.19 -10.20 -11.19
CA GLU A 56 -9.90 -9.12 -10.24
C GLU A 56 -10.46 -7.76 -10.71
N GLN A 57 -11.27 -7.73 -11.77
CA GLN A 57 -11.80 -6.47 -12.31
C GLN A 57 -12.55 -5.64 -11.26
N ASP A 58 -13.31 -6.29 -10.36
CA ASP A 58 -14.00 -5.60 -9.28
C ASP A 58 -13.03 -4.97 -8.27
N LEU A 59 -11.91 -5.63 -7.99
CA LEU A 59 -10.85 -5.07 -7.14
C LEU A 59 -10.24 -3.84 -7.79
N TYR A 60 -9.92 -3.89 -9.08
CA TYR A 60 -9.38 -2.74 -9.81
C TYR A 60 -10.36 -1.57 -9.81
N ASN A 61 -11.63 -1.84 -10.09
CA ASN A 61 -12.69 -0.83 -10.05
C ASN A 61 -12.82 -0.20 -8.65
N ASN A 62 -12.76 -1.02 -7.59
CA ASN A 62 -12.85 -0.53 -6.21
C ASN A 62 -11.64 0.33 -5.82
N LEU A 63 -10.43 -0.04 -6.23
CA LEU A 63 -9.21 0.74 -6.00
C LEU A 63 -9.24 2.08 -6.74
N GLN A 64 -9.64 2.08 -8.02
CA GLN A 64 -9.79 3.32 -8.79
C GLN A 64 -10.86 4.24 -8.18
N LYS A 65 -12.03 3.71 -7.83
CA LYS A 65 -13.10 4.47 -7.15
C LYS A 65 -12.65 5.01 -5.79
N ALA A 66 -11.78 4.28 -5.09
CA ALA A 66 -11.19 4.74 -3.84
C ALA A 66 -10.12 5.82 -4.06
N GLY A 67 -9.61 6.03 -5.28
CA GLY A 67 -8.60 7.05 -5.59
C GLY A 67 -7.16 6.55 -5.45
N PHE A 68 -6.91 5.27 -5.73
CA PHE A 68 -5.57 4.72 -5.93
C PHE A 68 -5.15 4.84 -7.40
N ILE A 69 -3.87 5.13 -7.62
CA ILE A 69 -3.21 5.07 -8.92
C ILE A 69 -2.70 3.65 -9.08
N ILE A 70 -3.27 2.90 -10.02
CA ILE A 70 -2.90 1.50 -10.21
C ILE A 70 -1.70 1.42 -11.15
N ILE A 71 -0.63 0.76 -10.69
CA ILE A 71 0.57 0.48 -11.47
C ILE A 71 0.65 -1.03 -11.70
N PHE A 72 0.68 -1.42 -12.97
CA PHE A 72 0.88 -2.81 -13.36
C PHE A 72 2.34 -3.02 -13.70
N LYS A 73 2.88 -4.18 -13.32
CA LYS A 73 4.20 -4.59 -13.81
C LYS A 73 4.20 -4.60 -15.35
N GLU A 74 5.19 -3.97 -15.97
CA GLU A 74 5.35 -3.99 -17.42
C GLU A 74 5.65 -5.43 -17.87
N HIS A 75 4.62 -6.11 -18.34
CA HIS A 75 4.76 -7.30 -19.16
C HIS A 75 4.20 -6.96 -20.53
N ASN A 76 4.94 -7.31 -21.59
CA ASN A 76 4.40 -7.37 -22.94
C ASN A 76 3.00 -8.00 -22.84
N ARG A 77 1.98 -7.38 -23.47
CA ARG A 77 0.56 -7.77 -23.31
C ARG A 77 0.31 -9.27 -23.49
N GLU A 78 1.19 -9.95 -24.23
CA GLU A 78 1.20 -11.39 -24.49
C GLU A 78 1.65 -12.28 -23.29
N LEU A 79 2.37 -11.72 -22.30
CA LEU A 79 2.90 -12.42 -21.12
C LEU A 79 2.08 -12.19 -19.84
N ILE A 80 1.11 -11.27 -19.89
CA ILE A 80 0.27 -10.85 -18.74
C ILE A 80 -0.44 -12.05 -18.07
N ALA A 81 -0.73 -13.11 -18.83
CA ALA A 81 -1.59 -14.20 -18.37
C ALA A 81 -0.90 -15.36 -17.62
N LYS A 82 0.43 -15.42 -17.50
CA LYS A 82 1.10 -16.68 -17.09
C LYS A 82 1.91 -16.69 -15.80
N LYS A 83 2.23 -15.55 -15.16
CA LYS A 83 3.01 -15.60 -13.91
C LYS A 83 2.70 -14.43 -12.97
N LYS A 84 2.41 -14.76 -11.71
CA LYS A 84 2.41 -13.81 -10.59
C LYS A 84 3.84 -13.25 -10.44
N GLY A 85 4.06 -12.03 -10.94
CA GLY A 85 5.36 -11.37 -10.86
C GLY A 85 5.50 -10.60 -9.56
N ASN A 86 6.68 -10.64 -8.95
CA ASN A 86 7.01 -9.74 -7.85
C ASN A 86 7.09 -8.28 -8.37
N VAL A 87 6.54 -7.30 -7.65
CA VAL A 87 6.53 -5.85 -7.98
C VAL A 87 7.61 -5.05 -7.24
N ASP A 88 8.48 -5.69 -6.46
CA ASP A 88 9.46 -5.01 -5.61
C ASP A 88 10.34 -4.03 -6.37
N THR A 89 10.85 -4.45 -7.53
CA THR A 89 11.68 -3.61 -8.39
C THR A 89 10.90 -2.43 -8.96
N ASP A 90 9.63 -2.62 -9.28
CA ASP A 90 8.75 -1.59 -9.83
C ASP A 90 8.44 -0.53 -8.75
N ILE A 91 8.17 -0.96 -7.51
CA ILE A 91 7.99 -0.06 -6.36
C ILE A 91 9.26 0.74 -6.10
N VAL A 92 10.42 0.08 -6.05
CA VAL A 92 11.70 0.77 -5.85
C VAL A 92 11.93 1.81 -6.96
N LEU A 93 11.70 1.44 -8.23
CA LEU A 93 11.87 2.33 -9.36
C LEU A 93 10.96 3.57 -9.26
N GLU A 94 9.67 3.39 -8.99
CA GLU A 94 8.73 4.50 -8.88
C GLU A 94 9.03 5.41 -7.68
N VAL A 95 9.48 4.85 -6.56
CA VAL A 95 9.99 5.65 -5.43
C VAL A 95 11.20 6.48 -5.86
N MET A 96 12.14 5.90 -6.60
CA MET A 96 13.33 6.62 -7.08
C MET A 96 12.97 7.71 -8.09
N LYS A 97 12.05 7.46 -9.03
CA LYS A 97 11.52 8.48 -9.94
C LYS A 97 10.92 9.65 -9.17
N ALA A 98 10.05 9.37 -8.19
CA ALA A 98 9.48 10.41 -7.34
C ALA A 98 10.58 11.25 -6.66
N LEU A 99 11.60 10.61 -6.09
CA LEU A 99 12.71 11.31 -5.41
C LEU A 99 13.56 12.20 -6.33
N ILE A 100 13.71 11.82 -7.60
CA ILE A 100 14.59 12.49 -8.58
C ILE A 100 13.82 13.55 -9.37
N GLU A 101 12.63 13.20 -9.86
CA GLU A 101 11.85 14.01 -10.80
C GLU A 101 10.89 14.97 -10.07
N ASN A 102 10.30 14.52 -8.95
CA ASN A 102 9.22 15.24 -8.26
C ASN A 102 9.63 15.63 -6.83
N LYS A 103 10.93 15.88 -6.61
CA LYS A 103 11.52 16.04 -5.28
C LYS A 103 10.81 17.10 -4.44
N ASP A 104 10.40 18.21 -5.05
CA ASP A 104 9.82 19.38 -4.38
C ASP A 104 8.29 19.32 -4.26
N ASP A 105 7.63 18.33 -4.89
CA ASP A 105 6.18 18.19 -4.93
C ASP A 105 5.61 17.40 -3.74
N PHE A 106 6.46 16.66 -3.04
CA PHE A 106 6.08 15.88 -1.86
C PHE A 106 7.16 15.90 -0.78
N GLN A 107 6.74 15.67 0.47
CA GLN A 107 7.61 15.72 1.64
C GLN A 107 8.21 14.35 1.93
N LYS A 108 7.36 13.35 2.18
CA LYS A 108 7.79 12.03 2.65
C LYS A 108 6.97 10.90 2.03
N ILE A 109 7.52 9.69 2.16
CA ILE A 109 7.00 8.44 1.60
C ILE A 109 6.45 7.56 2.71
N VAL A 110 5.27 6.98 2.48
CA VAL A 110 4.71 5.87 3.25
C VAL A 110 4.76 4.61 2.39
N LEU A 111 5.30 3.52 2.93
CA LEU A 111 5.32 2.21 2.28
C LEU A 111 4.29 1.30 2.95
N ILE A 112 3.53 0.53 2.18
CA ILE A 112 2.61 -0.48 2.71
C ILE A 112 3.11 -1.83 2.24
N SER A 113 3.88 -2.50 3.09
CA SER A 113 4.40 -3.86 2.92
C SER A 113 5.04 -4.32 4.24
N GLY A 114 5.12 -5.62 4.45
CA GLY A 114 5.95 -6.26 5.48
C GLY A 114 7.17 -6.98 4.94
N ASP A 115 7.42 -6.90 3.62
CA ASP A 115 8.53 -7.60 2.96
C ASP A 115 9.90 -7.00 3.34
N GLY A 116 10.85 -7.86 3.66
CA GLY A 116 12.21 -7.47 4.02
C GLY A 116 13.04 -6.93 2.86
N ASP A 117 12.65 -7.24 1.62
CA ASP A 117 13.38 -6.78 0.43
C ASP A 117 13.37 -5.24 0.30
N TYR A 118 12.38 -4.57 0.90
CA TYR A 118 12.32 -3.12 0.99
C TYR A 118 13.18 -2.51 2.11
N LYS A 119 13.84 -3.29 2.97
CA LYS A 119 14.60 -2.76 4.12
C LYS A 119 15.66 -1.75 3.69
N LYS A 120 16.39 -2.03 2.61
CA LYS A 120 17.41 -1.13 2.05
C LYS A 120 16.80 0.18 1.56
N LEU A 121 15.63 0.13 0.94
CA LEU A 121 14.90 1.32 0.51
C LEU A 121 14.46 2.16 1.72
N VAL A 122 13.89 1.51 2.75
CA VAL A 122 13.49 2.18 4.01
C VAL A 122 14.68 2.90 4.65
N ASP A 123 15.81 2.22 4.82
CA ASP A 123 17.02 2.80 5.42
C ASP A 123 17.53 4.00 4.62
N TYR A 124 17.55 3.88 3.29
CA TYR A 124 17.93 4.98 2.41
C TYR A 124 17.01 6.19 2.58
N LEU A 125 15.68 5.98 2.59
CA LEU A 125 14.70 7.04 2.77
C LEU A 125 14.80 7.71 4.14
N ILE A 126 15.09 6.95 5.21
CA ILE A 126 15.31 7.50 6.55
C ILE A 126 16.54 8.40 6.54
N ASN A 127 17.66 7.92 5.99
CA ASN A 127 18.90 8.68 5.88
C ASN A 127 18.74 9.97 5.05
N LYS A 128 17.83 9.98 4.07
CA LYS A 128 17.51 11.17 3.27
C LYS A 128 16.42 12.06 3.89
N ASN A 129 15.92 11.74 5.08
CA ASN A 129 14.77 12.39 5.71
C ASN A 129 13.51 12.42 4.80
N ARG A 130 13.37 11.43 3.92
CA ARG A 130 12.23 11.27 3.00
C ARG A 130 11.29 10.14 3.43
N PHE A 131 11.61 9.41 4.50
CA PHE A 131 10.74 8.37 5.03
C PHE A 131 9.75 8.93 6.06
N LYS A 132 8.47 8.58 5.91
CA LYS A 132 7.44 8.86 6.91
C LYS A 132 7.18 7.63 7.77
N LYS A 133 6.81 6.50 7.16
CA LYS A 133 6.37 5.29 7.87
C LYS A 133 6.27 4.08 6.93
N ILE A 134 6.47 2.87 7.45
CA ILE A 134 5.99 1.63 6.83
C ILE A 134 4.75 1.14 7.58
N LEU A 135 3.71 0.74 6.84
CA LEU A 135 2.50 0.15 7.41
C LEU A 135 2.52 -1.34 7.13
N PHE A 136 2.73 -2.12 8.18
CA PHE A 136 2.74 -3.57 8.09
C PHE A 136 1.31 -4.10 8.01
N PRO A 137 0.97 -4.94 6.99
CA PRO A 137 -0.37 -5.50 6.88
C PRO A 137 -0.79 -6.36 8.08
N ASN A 138 0.17 -6.98 8.75
CA ASN A 138 -0.01 -7.80 9.95
C ASN A 138 1.26 -7.81 10.82
N ASN A 139 1.23 -8.56 11.92
CA ASN A 139 2.36 -8.73 12.84
C ASN A 139 3.51 -9.63 12.33
N LYS A 140 3.44 -10.14 11.09
CA LYS A 140 4.45 -11.03 10.48
C LYS A 140 5.44 -10.28 9.57
N ALA A 141 5.68 -9.00 9.83
CA ALA A 141 6.68 -8.23 9.12
C ALA A 141 8.08 -8.89 9.23
N SER A 142 8.91 -8.71 8.20
CA SER A 142 10.26 -9.29 8.16
C SER A 142 11.07 -8.96 9.40
N SER A 143 11.83 -9.95 9.88
CA SER A 143 12.72 -9.80 11.04
C SER A 143 13.80 -8.73 10.85
N LEU A 144 14.07 -8.33 9.60
CA LEU A 144 14.95 -7.20 9.27
C LEU A 144 14.46 -5.87 9.88
N TYR A 145 13.16 -5.74 10.18
CA TYR A 145 12.59 -4.55 10.80
C TYR A 145 12.66 -4.54 12.33
N LYS A 146 13.24 -5.55 12.99
CA LYS A 146 13.33 -5.64 14.47
C LYS A 146 13.96 -4.41 15.12
N ASN A 147 14.94 -3.79 14.46
CA ASN A 147 15.66 -2.62 14.97
C ASN A 147 15.15 -1.30 14.38
N LEU A 148 14.01 -1.31 13.66
CA LEU A 148 13.41 -0.11 13.13
C LEU A 148 12.75 0.68 14.28
N GLY A 149 13.05 1.99 14.38
CA GLY A 149 12.43 2.87 15.39
C GLY A 149 10.90 2.85 15.29
N SER A 150 10.22 2.90 16.44
CA SER A 150 8.74 2.84 16.51
C SER A 150 8.07 4.05 15.84
N GLU A 151 8.79 5.16 15.70
CA GLU A 151 8.36 6.31 14.92
C GLU A 151 8.20 5.99 13.42
N TYR A 152 8.83 4.93 12.92
CA TYR A 152 8.91 4.58 11.50
C TYR A 152 7.99 3.45 11.06
N TYR A 153 7.25 2.79 11.95
CA TYR A 153 6.28 1.77 11.53
C TYR A 153 4.94 1.86 12.27
N ASP A 154 3.92 1.20 11.72
CA ASP A 154 2.63 0.93 12.37
C ASP A 154 2.02 -0.35 11.76
N TYR A 155 1.02 -0.92 12.41
CA TYR A 155 0.34 -2.13 11.95
C TYR A 155 -1.09 -1.81 11.50
N LEU A 156 -1.52 -2.34 10.37
CA LEU A 156 -2.90 -2.18 9.91
C LEU A 156 -3.91 -2.86 10.85
N ASP A 157 -3.48 -3.90 11.57
CA ASP A 157 -4.30 -4.55 12.61
C ASP A 157 -4.77 -3.55 13.69
N ASN A 158 -3.97 -2.51 13.99
CA ASN A 158 -4.32 -1.48 14.99
C ASN A 158 -5.53 -0.62 14.57
N ILE A 159 -5.81 -0.56 13.26
CA ILE A 159 -6.89 0.24 12.68
C ILE A 159 -7.93 -0.63 11.96
N LYS A 160 -7.83 -1.96 12.08
CA LYS A 160 -8.69 -2.93 11.39
C LYS A 160 -10.16 -2.57 11.51
N SER A 161 -10.66 -2.27 12.70
CA SER A 161 -12.06 -1.91 12.95
C SER A 161 -12.55 -0.69 12.17
N TYR A 162 -11.64 0.20 11.77
CA TYR A 162 -11.91 1.36 10.93
C TYR A 162 -11.89 0.99 9.45
N ILE A 163 -10.91 0.21 9.00
CA ILE A 163 -10.66 -0.03 7.56
C ILE A 163 -11.13 -1.38 7.03
N GLU A 164 -11.73 -2.24 7.85
CA GLU A 164 -12.27 -3.51 7.38
C GLU A 164 -13.63 -3.34 6.70
N TYR A 165 -13.92 -4.23 5.75
CA TYR A 165 -15.30 -4.46 5.31
C TYR A 165 -16.09 -5.05 6.47
N LYS A 166 -17.12 -4.32 6.89
CA LYS A 166 -18.16 -4.90 7.75
C LYS A 166 -19.12 -5.63 6.84
N ASN A 167 -19.17 -6.95 6.92
CA ASN A 167 -20.27 -7.69 6.33
C ASN A 167 -21.54 -7.12 6.94
N GLY A 168 -22.35 -6.42 6.14
CA GLY A 168 -23.69 -6.08 6.56
C GLY A 168 -24.37 -7.40 6.92
N HIS A 169 -24.87 -7.53 8.14
CA HIS A 169 -25.87 -8.55 8.43
C HIS A 169 -26.94 -8.42 7.35
N GLN A 170 -27.00 -9.36 6.41
CA GLN A 170 -28.24 -9.64 5.73
C GLN A 170 -29.19 -10.05 6.85
N LYS A 171 -30.07 -9.14 7.26
CA LYS A 171 -31.29 -9.55 7.95
C LYS A 171 -31.96 -10.51 6.97
N GLU A 172 -31.91 -11.80 7.29
CA GLU A 172 -32.88 -12.75 6.79
C GLU A 172 -34.25 -12.10 7.00
N LYS A 173 -34.88 -11.68 5.90
CA LYS A 173 -36.31 -11.41 5.92
C LYS A 173 -36.92 -12.77 6.17
N GLY A 174 -37.33 -13.02 7.41
CA GLY A 174 -38.15 -14.18 7.76
C GLY A 174 -39.35 -14.20 6.82
N SER A 175 -39.45 -15.31 6.09
CA SER A 175 -40.68 -15.74 5.43
C SER A 175 -41.76 -16.08 6.45
#